data_AF-A0A953GGV5-F1
#
_entry.id   AF-A0A953GGV5-F1
#
_cell.length_a   1.000
_cell.length_b   1.000
_cell.length_c   1.000
_cell.angle_alpha   90.00
_cell.angle_beta   90.00
_cell.angle_gamma   90.00
#
_symmetry.space_group_name_H-M   'P 1'
#
loop_
_entity.id
_entity.type
_entity.pdbx_description
1 polymer ?
#
loop_
_entity_poly.entity_id
_entity_poly.type
_entity_poly.pdbx_seq_one_letter_code
_entity_poly.pdbx_strand_id
1 'polypeptide(L)'
;MQHTSMLKNIRLFVSLSIAILMIGANGLFASVAKAPAQHQVQGFIRNAGQFNATSDTKVLFKMPDPGMDLYITNKGFRYVFKELVSGNSDETALQIDQIRRENPMKAKTIRYSVVDALLLNANISTNNMVSEEKSMPKITYYLDQARGGVIETELHHKVRFVGVYPGIDWVIFIQNGQVKYDFEVQAGADPSLIRMQYDGDARLAGLNNMQMLQINNALGEIKEGKLLCYDTHSNRVACTYKIEGKQVSFVPSGYNKHEKLVIDPPIAWSTYMGGTADESALTLTHDAEGNIYVGGQTTSTDFPASGGAYLTNAGQQDGFLAKFNNLGEMLWSTYIGGSGIENVNDLKVLPNGDILAIGSSGSSDFPVFAGTTMAYNQATYGGGNTDAVLMRFSAGGTRLWATF
;
A
#
# COMPACT_ATOMS: atom_id res chain seq x y z
N MET A 1 -50.36 -51.07 -24.73
CA MET A 1 -51.18 -50.74 -23.55
C MET A 1 -50.25 -50.35 -22.43
N GLN A 2 -50.48 -49.16 -21.86
CA GLN A 2 -49.97 -48.64 -20.56
C GLN A 2 -48.44 -48.53 -20.40
N HIS A 3 -47.83 -47.44 -19.93
CA HIS A 3 -48.29 -46.28 -19.15
C HIS A 3 -47.25 -45.13 -19.27
N THR A 4 -47.71 -43.90 -19.59
CA THR A 4 -47.40 -42.56 -18.96
C THR A 4 -45.98 -42.13 -18.54
N SER A 5 -45.55 -40.86 -18.56
CA SER A 5 -46.15 -39.56 -18.92
C SER A 5 -45.10 -38.41 -18.92
N MET A 6 -45.43 -37.35 -19.69
CA MET A 6 -45.25 -35.90 -19.46
C MET A 6 -43.88 -35.27 -19.13
N LEU A 7 -43.50 -34.29 -19.97
CA LEU A 7 -43.03 -32.98 -19.53
C LEU A 7 -43.51 -31.89 -20.51
N LYS A 8 -44.22 -30.89 -19.96
CA LYS A 8 -44.80 -29.73 -20.65
C LYS A 8 -43.81 -28.55 -20.62
N ASN A 9 -43.64 -27.92 -21.79
CA ASN A 9 -43.51 -26.50 -22.08
C ASN A 9 -42.72 -25.58 -21.13
N ILE A 10 -41.54 -25.15 -21.59
CA ILE A 10 -40.85 -23.91 -21.19
C ILE A 10 -41.23 -22.82 -22.19
N ARG A 11 -41.77 -21.69 -21.71
CA ARG A 11 -41.95 -20.45 -22.48
C ARG A 11 -40.93 -19.41 -22.02
N LEU A 12 -40.22 -18.89 -23.03
CA LEU A 12 -39.38 -17.70 -23.07
C LEU A 12 -40.03 -16.46 -22.40
N PHE A 13 -39.20 -15.66 -21.71
CA PHE A 13 -39.28 -14.20 -21.75
C PHE A 13 -37.85 -13.63 -21.86
N VAL A 14 -37.67 -12.72 -22.82
CA VAL A 14 -36.43 -12.04 -23.22
C VAL A 14 -36.48 -10.58 -22.76
N SER A 15 -35.38 -10.07 -22.21
CA SER A 15 -34.77 -8.74 -22.42
C SER A 15 -33.60 -8.62 -21.43
N LEU A 16 -32.39 -8.21 -21.80
CA LEU A 16 -32.04 -6.91 -22.36
C LEU A 16 -30.76 -7.01 -23.21
N SER A 17 -30.81 -6.41 -24.40
CA SER A 17 -29.72 -6.32 -25.37
C SER A 17 -28.76 -5.19 -25.02
N ILE A 18 -27.44 -5.40 -25.16
CA ILE A 18 -26.48 -4.30 -25.39
C ILE A 18 -25.90 -4.51 -26.78
N ALA A 19 -26.29 -3.60 -27.69
CA ALA A 19 -25.68 -3.44 -29.00
C ALA A 19 -24.43 -2.55 -28.85
N ILE A 20 -23.27 -3.03 -29.28
CA ILE A 20 -22.09 -2.19 -29.48
C ILE A 20 -21.94 -1.98 -30.99
N LEU A 21 -22.19 -0.76 -31.42
CA LEU A 21 -21.98 -0.29 -32.78
C LEU A 21 -20.47 -0.15 -33.03
N MET A 22 -19.92 -0.94 -33.95
CA MET A 22 -18.57 -0.74 -34.48
C MET A 22 -18.60 0.37 -35.54
N ILE A 23 -17.88 1.47 -35.29
CA ILE A 23 -17.41 2.37 -36.32
C ILE A 23 -15.88 2.41 -36.19
N GLY A 24 -15.19 1.95 -37.23
CA GLY A 24 -13.75 2.08 -37.36
C GLY A 24 -13.38 3.45 -37.95
N ALA A 25 -12.41 4.11 -37.34
CA ALA A 25 -11.54 5.08 -37.99
C ALA A 25 -10.22 5.18 -37.19
N ASN A 26 -9.11 5.16 -37.91
CA ASN A 26 -7.74 5.10 -37.41
C ASN A 26 -7.33 6.34 -36.59
N GLY A 27 -6.53 6.12 -35.54
CA GLY A 27 -5.59 7.13 -35.02
C GLY A 27 -5.79 7.54 -33.56
N LEU A 28 -4.67 7.49 -32.82
CA LEU A 28 -4.38 8.13 -31.53
C LEU A 28 -4.95 7.51 -30.24
N PHE A 29 -4.04 7.45 -29.26
CA PHE A 29 -4.18 7.06 -27.87
C PHE A 29 -5.53 7.44 -27.24
N ALA A 30 -6.23 6.46 -26.67
CA ALA A 30 -7.35 6.72 -25.77
C ALA A 30 -7.21 5.86 -24.52
N SER A 31 -7.16 6.59 -23.41
CA SER A 31 -7.32 6.13 -22.04
C SER A 31 -8.36 5.02 -21.93
N VAL A 32 -8.00 3.94 -21.24
CA VAL A 32 -9.00 3.03 -20.69
C VAL A 32 -9.92 3.89 -19.83
N ALA A 33 -11.18 4.01 -20.26
CA ALA A 33 -12.22 4.65 -19.46
C ALA A 33 -12.20 3.97 -18.09
N LYS A 34 -11.73 4.68 -17.06
CA LYS A 34 -11.93 4.28 -15.68
C LYS A 34 -13.43 4.06 -15.53
N ALA A 35 -13.82 2.82 -15.25
CA ALA A 35 -15.11 2.58 -14.63
C ALA A 35 -15.21 3.58 -13.46
N PRO A 36 -16.35 4.28 -13.29
CA PRO A 36 -16.50 5.18 -12.15
C PRO A 36 -16.13 4.38 -10.91
N ALA A 37 -15.26 4.95 -10.07
CA ALA A 37 -14.85 4.34 -8.80
C ALA A 37 -16.12 4.09 -7.98
N GLN A 38 -16.67 2.88 -8.13
CA GLN A 38 -17.76 2.40 -7.31
C GLN A 38 -17.19 2.45 -5.90
N HIS A 39 -17.78 3.26 -5.01
CA HIS A 39 -17.33 3.38 -3.62
C HIS A 39 -17.20 1.98 -3.06
N GLN A 40 -15.96 1.47 -3.03
CA GLN A 40 -15.70 0.12 -2.57
C GLN A 40 -15.91 0.20 -1.07
N VAL A 41 -16.90 -0.52 -0.59
CA VAL A 41 -17.23 -0.56 0.83
C VAL A 41 -16.00 -1.11 1.56
N GLN A 42 -15.16 -0.22 2.10
CA GLN A 42 -13.96 -0.57 2.84
C GLN A 42 -14.39 -1.08 4.21
N GLY A 43 -14.12 -2.35 4.49
CA GLY A 43 -14.55 -2.98 5.74
C GLY A 43 -14.46 -4.50 5.70
N PHE A 44 -14.46 -5.09 6.88
CA PHE A 44 -14.53 -6.54 7.09
C PHE A 44 -15.98 -6.99 7.02
N ILE A 45 -16.32 -7.72 5.96
CA ILE A 45 -17.63 -8.31 5.76
C ILE A 45 -17.71 -9.58 6.61
N ARG A 46 -18.60 -9.60 7.60
CA ARG A 46 -18.75 -10.76 8.50
C ARG A 46 -19.28 -11.97 7.74
N ASN A 47 -18.73 -13.16 7.99
CA ASN A 47 -19.27 -14.41 7.46
C ASN A 47 -20.54 -14.82 8.24
N ALA A 48 -21.67 -14.82 7.55
CA ALA A 48 -22.97 -15.32 7.99
C ALA A 48 -23.37 -16.61 7.23
N GLY A 49 -22.41 -17.24 6.53
CA GLY A 49 -22.62 -18.45 5.73
C GLY A 49 -22.42 -18.24 4.22
N GLN A 50 -22.13 -17.01 3.79
CA GLN A 50 -21.90 -16.69 2.37
C GLN A 50 -20.51 -17.05 1.87
N PHE A 51 -19.54 -17.26 2.76
CA PHE A 51 -18.18 -17.66 2.39
C PHE A 51 -17.92 -19.12 2.79
N ASN A 52 -17.48 -19.91 1.81
CA ASN A 52 -17.16 -21.32 2.00
C ASN A 52 -16.05 -21.51 3.04
N ALA A 53 -16.23 -22.51 3.90
CA ALA A 53 -15.23 -23.01 4.81
C ALA A 53 -14.72 -24.38 4.32
N THR A 54 -13.48 -24.72 4.66
CA THR A 54 -13.02 -26.12 4.62
C THR A 54 -13.31 -26.76 5.99
N SER A 55 -13.15 -28.08 6.13
CA SER A 55 -13.33 -28.75 7.42
C SER A 55 -12.48 -28.12 8.53
N ASP A 56 -11.29 -27.65 8.18
CA ASP A 56 -10.27 -27.23 9.14
C ASP A 56 -10.12 -25.71 9.23
N THR A 57 -10.57 -24.96 8.21
CA THR A 57 -10.42 -23.50 8.14
C THR A 57 -11.77 -22.84 7.94
N LYS A 58 -12.22 -22.12 8.97
CA LYS A 58 -13.45 -21.33 8.99
C LYS A 58 -13.15 -19.89 8.67
N VAL A 59 -13.80 -19.33 7.66
CA VAL A 59 -13.76 -17.91 7.35
C VAL A 59 -14.65 -17.16 8.34
N LEU A 60 -14.10 -16.14 9.00
CA LEU A 60 -14.82 -15.27 9.93
C LEU A 60 -15.20 -13.95 9.26
N PHE A 61 -14.27 -13.38 8.48
CA PHE A 61 -14.49 -12.16 7.71
C PHE A 61 -13.79 -12.21 6.35
N LYS A 62 -14.28 -11.38 5.42
CA LYS A 62 -13.63 -11.08 4.15
C LYS A 62 -13.52 -9.57 3.96
N MET A 63 -12.37 -9.08 3.53
CA MET A 63 -12.22 -7.74 2.96
C MET A 63 -11.83 -7.89 1.48
N PRO A 64 -12.71 -7.49 0.54
CA PRO A 64 -12.41 -7.55 -0.88
C PRO A 64 -11.58 -6.33 -1.32
N ASP A 65 -10.47 -6.57 -2.02
CA ASP A 65 -9.64 -5.52 -2.61
C ASP A 65 -9.34 -5.84 -4.11
N PRO A 66 -9.18 -4.84 -5.00
CA PRO A 66 -8.86 -5.08 -6.40
C PRO A 66 -7.48 -5.75 -6.51
N GLY A 67 -7.45 -7.00 -6.97
CA GLY A 67 -6.22 -7.79 -7.11
C GLY A 67 -5.88 -8.68 -5.92
N MET A 68 -6.54 -8.50 -4.76
CA MET A 68 -6.32 -9.36 -3.59
C MET A 68 -7.57 -9.42 -2.70
N ASP A 69 -8.01 -10.61 -2.31
CA ASP A 69 -8.96 -10.72 -1.18
C ASP A 69 -8.19 -11.04 0.09
N LEU A 70 -8.52 -10.35 1.19
CA LEU A 70 -8.09 -10.73 2.53
C LEU A 70 -9.21 -11.47 3.25
N TYR A 71 -8.87 -12.58 3.89
CA TYR A 71 -9.76 -13.34 4.76
C TYR A 71 -9.20 -13.40 6.17
N ILE A 72 -10.06 -13.13 7.15
CA ILE A 72 -9.78 -13.41 8.57
C ILE A 72 -10.40 -14.77 8.87
N THR A 73 -9.60 -15.71 9.36
CA THR A 73 -10.01 -17.10 9.62
C THR A 73 -9.83 -17.47 11.08
N ASN A 74 -10.34 -18.63 11.48
CA ASN A 74 -10.05 -19.22 12.78
C ASN A 74 -8.58 -19.67 12.98
N LYS A 75 -7.71 -19.44 12.00
CA LYS A 75 -6.27 -19.74 12.07
C LYS A 75 -5.36 -18.52 11.89
N GLY A 76 -5.89 -17.37 11.46
CA GLY A 76 -5.09 -16.20 11.10
C GLY A 76 -5.57 -15.55 9.79
N PHE A 77 -4.67 -14.91 9.05
CA PHE A 77 -4.99 -14.29 7.77
C PHE A 77 -4.80 -15.25 6.59
N ARG A 78 -5.62 -15.07 5.56
CA ARG A 78 -5.43 -15.67 4.23
C ARG A 78 -5.53 -14.58 3.16
N TYR A 79 -4.47 -14.42 2.38
CA TYR A 79 -4.39 -13.50 1.26
C TYR A 79 -4.59 -14.30 -0.03
N VAL A 80 -5.53 -13.86 -0.87
CA VAL A 80 -5.82 -14.49 -2.17
C VAL A 80 -5.57 -13.47 -3.27
N PHE A 81 -4.38 -13.52 -3.85
CA PHE A 81 -3.97 -12.70 -4.98
C PHE A 81 -4.67 -13.16 -6.25
N LYS A 82 -5.04 -12.20 -7.10
CA LYS A 82 -5.86 -12.41 -8.29
C LYS A 82 -5.31 -11.58 -9.44
N GLU A 83 -4.97 -12.24 -10.53
CA GLU A 83 -4.52 -11.60 -11.76
C GLU A 83 -5.43 -12.02 -12.92
N LEU A 84 -5.92 -11.05 -13.69
CA LEU A 84 -6.70 -11.29 -14.91
C LEU A 84 -5.75 -11.43 -16.09
N VAL A 85 -5.66 -12.63 -16.65
CA VAL A 85 -4.82 -12.91 -17.82
C VAL A 85 -5.68 -12.93 -19.07
N SER A 86 -5.37 -12.05 -20.02
CA SER A 86 -5.91 -12.15 -21.38
C SER A 86 -5.24 -13.31 -22.10
N GLY A 87 -5.98 -14.36 -22.43
CA GLY A 87 -5.41 -15.47 -23.20
C GLY A 87 -4.94 -15.00 -24.57
N ASN A 88 -3.67 -15.28 -24.90
CA ASN A 88 -3.36 -15.62 -26.28
C ASN A 88 -3.99 -17.00 -26.52
N SER A 89 -4.75 -17.09 -27.61
CA SER A 89 -5.30 -18.35 -28.07
C SER A 89 -4.14 -19.28 -28.43
N ASP A 90 -3.70 -20.11 -27.50
CA ASP A 90 -3.10 -21.41 -27.74
C ASP A 90 -2.87 -22.11 -26.39
N GLU A 91 -3.04 -23.43 -26.39
CA GLU A 91 -2.94 -24.34 -25.25
C GLU A 91 -4.14 -24.35 -24.28
N THR A 92 -5.22 -25.00 -24.73
CA THR A 92 -5.98 -26.07 -24.05
C THR A 92 -7.41 -26.10 -24.62
N ALA A 93 -7.52 -26.29 -25.94
CA ALA A 93 -8.80 -26.50 -26.62
C ALA A 93 -8.83 -27.90 -27.21
N LEU A 94 -8.79 -28.91 -26.35
CA LEU A 94 -9.25 -30.25 -26.71
C LEU A 94 -10.54 -30.49 -25.94
N GLN A 95 -11.62 -30.63 -26.72
CA GLN A 95 -13.03 -30.78 -26.31
C GLN A 95 -13.73 -29.46 -25.91
N ILE A 96 -14.22 -28.70 -26.90
CA ILE A 96 -15.50 -27.95 -26.98
C ILE A 96 -15.39 -27.11 -28.27
N ASP A 97 -15.49 -27.76 -29.43
CA ASP A 97 -15.18 -27.13 -30.73
C ASP A 97 -16.42 -26.86 -31.61
N GLN A 98 -17.63 -26.98 -31.06
CA GLN A 98 -18.87 -26.70 -31.79
C GLN A 98 -19.55 -25.37 -31.43
N ILE A 99 -19.30 -24.78 -30.24
CA ILE A 99 -20.00 -23.55 -29.79
C ILE A 99 -19.21 -22.27 -30.12
N ARG A 100 -17.88 -22.34 -30.28
CA ARG A 100 -17.02 -21.14 -30.42
C ARG A 100 -16.99 -20.49 -31.81
N ARG A 101 -17.60 -21.10 -32.83
CA ARG A 101 -17.44 -20.64 -34.23
C ARG A 101 -18.22 -19.38 -34.60
N GLU A 102 -19.15 -18.91 -33.77
CA GLU A 102 -20.00 -17.75 -34.11
C GLU A 102 -19.72 -16.48 -33.28
N ASN A 103 -18.93 -16.55 -32.20
CA ASN A 103 -18.49 -15.38 -31.43
C ASN A 103 -17.23 -15.72 -30.61
N PRO A 104 -16.00 -15.35 -31.04
CA PRO A 104 -14.81 -15.59 -30.25
C PRO A 104 -14.75 -14.60 -29.07
N MET A 105 -15.47 -14.89 -27.99
CA MET A 105 -15.16 -14.26 -26.71
C MET A 105 -13.75 -14.74 -26.31
N LYS A 106 -12.78 -13.82 -26.29
CA LYS A 106 -11.46 -14.09 -25.70
C LYS A 106 -11.68 -14.56 -24.27
N ALA A 107 -11.42 -15.83 -24.00
CA ALA A 107 -11.51 -16.36 -22.64
C ALA A 107 -10.50 -15.61 -21.77
N LYS A 108 -11.01 -14.89 -20.77
CA LYS A 108 -10.19 -14.29 -19.74
C LYS A 108 -10.02 -15.34 -18.64
N THR A 109 -8.78 -15.68 -18.33
CA THR A 109 -8.45 -16.62 -17.26
C THR A 109 -8.04 -15.81 -16.03
N ILE A 110 -8.44 -16.24 -14.84
CA ILE A 110 -7.96 -15.63 -13.59
C ILE A 110 -6.93 -16.57 -12.98
N ARG A 111 -5.73 -16.04 -12.69
CA ARG A 111 -4.71 -16.74 -11.89
C ARG A 111 -4.88 -16.37 -10.43
N TYR A 112 -4.69 -17.35 -9.57
CA TYR A 112 -4.73 -17.18 -8.12
C TYR A 112 -3.39 -17.56 -7.51
N SER A 113 -3.02 -16.86 -6.43
CA SER A 113 -1.96 -17.30 -5.53
C SER A 113 -2.41 -17.06 -4.09
N VAL A 114 -2.20 -18.04 -3.22
CA VAL A 114 -2.73 -18.03 -1.85
C VAL A 114 -1.59 -18.02 -0.86
N VAL A 115 -1.57 -17.01 0.00
CA VAL A 115 -0.64 -16.90 1.13
C VAL A 115 -1.44 -17.03 2.42
N ASP A 116 -1.09 -18.01 3.24
CA ASP A 116 -1.67 -18.20 4.57
C ASP A 116 -0.69 -17.67 5.63
N ALA A 117 -1.14 -16.76 6.50
CA ALA A 117 -0.39 -16.28 7.65
C ALA A 117 -1.09 -16.76 8.94
N LEU A 118 -0.62 -17.90 9.44
CA LEU A 118 -1.26 -18.69 10.48
C LEU A 118 -0.71 -18.32 11.87
N LEU A 119 -1.57 -17.93 12.80
CA LEU A 119 -1.21 -17.74 14.20
C LEU A 119 -1.20 -19.08 14.93
N LEU A 120 0.01 -19.58 15.23
CA LEU A 120 0.20 -20.92 15.78
C LEU A 120 -0.35 -21.03 17.20
N ASN A 121 -1.23 -21.99 17.42
CA ASN A 121 -1.90 -22.25 18.71
C ASN A 121 -2.82 -21.11 19.22
N ALA A 122 -3.16 -20.14 18.36
CA ALA A 122 -4.08 -19.08 18.73
C ALA A 122 -5.52 -19.59 18.83
N ASN A 123 -6.27 -19.06 19.79
CA ASN A 123 -7.71 -19.27 19.91
C ASN A 123 -8.47 -18.14 19.20
N ILE A 124 -8.78 -18.32 17.92
CA ILE A 124 -9.51 -17.32 17.13
C ILE A 124 -10.91 -17.84 16.82
N SER A 125 -11.91 -17.20 17.41
CA SER A 125 -13.32 -17.61 17.30
C SER A 125 -14.25 -16.41 17.34
N THR A 126 -15.47 -16.57 16.83
CA THR A 126 -16.53 -15.57 17.04
C THR A 126 -16.95 -15.46 18.51
N ASN A 127 -16.67 -16.49 19.33
CA ASN A 127 -17.05 -16.51 20.75
C ASN A 127 -16.19 -15.59 21.62
N ASN A 128 -14.95 -15.34 21.22
CA ASN A 128 -14.04 -14.40 21.89
C ASN A 128 -13.85 -13.12 21.08
N MET A 129 -14.79 -12.79 20.20
CA MET A 129 -14.74 -11.62 19.34
C MET A 129 -15.54 -10.47 19.93
N VAL A 130 -14.94 -9.29 19.96
CA VAL A 130 -15.59 -8.01 20.26
C VAL A 130 -15.49 -7.12 19.02
N SER A 131 -16.64 -6.69 18.50
CA SER A 131 -16.67 -5.70 17.42
C SER A 131 -16.74 -4.31 18.03
N GLU A 132 -15.76 -3.46 17.74
CA GLU A 132 -15.70 -2.11 18.30
C GLU A 132 -16.33 -1.05 17.38
N GLU A 133 -16.38 -1.29 16.06
CA GLU A 133 -16.92 -0.31 15.10
C GLU A 133 -17.71 -1.00 13.97
N LYS A 134 -19.05 -0.94 14.07
CA LYS A 134 -19.97 -1.39 13.02
C LYS A 134 -20.35 -0.21 12.13
N SER A 135 -20.34 -0.43 10.82
CA SER A 135 -20.81 0.54 9.84
C SER A 135 -22.25 0.21 9.40
N MET A 136 -23.03 1.25 9.12
CA MET A 136 -24.48 1.18 8.88
C MET A 136 -24.95 0.68 7.50
N PRO A 137 -24.15 0.46 6.42
CA PRO A 137 -24.63 -0.30 5.30
C PRO A 137 -24.54 -1.80 5.62
N LYS A 138 -25.70 -2.44 5.75
CA LYS A 138 -25.79 -3.89 5.65
C LYS A 138 -25.49 -4.32 4.21
N ILE A 139 -24.73 -5.38 4.04
CA ILE A 139 -24.46 -5.99 2.73
C ILE A 139 -25.43 -7.15 2.55
N THR A 140 -26.19 -7.11 1.46
CA THR A 140 -27.18 -8.13 1.12
C THR A 140 -26.62 -9.06 0.05
N TYR A 141 -26.59 -10.35 0.34
CA TYR A 141 -26.24 -11.42 -0.59
C TYR A 141 -27.50 -12.17 -1.00
N TYR A 142 -27.64 -12.45 -2.29
CA TYR A 142 -28.70 -13.30 -2.83
C TYR A 142 -28.07 -14.64 -3.22
N LEU A 143 -28.28 -15.67 -2.38
CA LEU A 143 -27.64 -16.98 -2.54
C LEU A 143 -28.66 -18.10 -2.32
N ASP A 144 -28.74 -19.04 -3.26
CA ASP A 144 -29.69 -20.17 -3.22
C ASP A 144 -29.52 -21.05 -1.96
N GLN A 145 -28.31 -21.10 -1.41
CA GLN A 145 -27.98 -21.84 -0.19
C GLN A 145 -28.48 -21.16 1.10
N ALA A 146 -28.97 -19.92 1.03
CA ALA A 146 -29.51 -19.20 2.18
C ALA A 146 -31.00 -19.50 2.40
N ARG A 147 -31.45 -19.58 3.65
CA ARG A 147 -32.86 -19.78 3.98
C ARG A 147 -33.67 -18.56 3.52
N GLY A 148 -34.44 -18.71 2.43
CA GLY A 148 -35.19 -17.61 1.81
C GLY A 148 -34.40 -16.80 0.77
N GLY A 149 -33.20 -17.26 0.37
CA GLY A 149 -32.43 -16.69 -0.74
C GLY A 149 -31.71 -15.38 -0.43
N VAL A 150 -31.75 -14.87 0.81
CA VAL A 150 -31.17 -13.58 1.21
C VAL A 150 -30.35 -13.72 2.48
N ILE A 151 -29.12 -13.19 2.50
CA ILE A 151 -28.28 -13.03 3.70
C ILE A 151 -27.96 -11.55 3.84
N GLU A 152 -28.31 -10.95 4.97
CA GLU A 152 -27.80 -9.63 5.35
C GLU A 152 -26.63 -9.81 6.31
N THR A 153 -25.53 -9.10 6.05
CA THR A 153 -24.36 -9.11 6.92
C THR A 153 -23.86 -7.70 7.24
N GLU A 154 -23.21 -7.60 8.39
CA GLU A 154 -22.64 -6.37 8.90
C GLU A 154 -21.24 -6.13 8.32
N LEU A 155 -20.91 -4.85 8.17
CA LEU A 155 -19.58 -4.37 7.83
C LEU A 155 -18.90 -3.84 9.08
N HIS A 156 -17.67 -4.30 9.34
CA HIS A 156 -16.89 -3.90 10.49
C HIS A 156 -15.63 -3.14 10.06
N HIS A 157 -15.26 -2.08 10.77
CA HIS A 157 -13.99 -1.38 10.55
C HIS A 157 -12.92 -1.79 11.55
N LYS A 158 -13.34 -2.37 12.68
CA LYS A 158 -12.46 -2.88 13.74
C LYS A 158 -13.05 -4.12 14.37
N VAL A 159 -12.22 -5.16 14.47
CA VAL A 159 -12.54 -6.45 15.09
C VAL A 159 -11.44 -6.79 16.08
N ARG A 160 -11.81 -7.08 17.32
CA ARG A 160 -10.91 -7.57 18.37
C ARG A 160 -11.22 -9.04 18.66
N PHE A 161 -10.19 -9.88 18.71
CA PHE A 161 -10.24 -11.20 19.30
C PHE A 161 -9.55 -11.16 20.66
N VAL A 162 -10.34 -11.30 21.72
CA VAL A 162 -9.88 -11.23 23.10
C VAL A 162 -9.25 -12.56 23.51
N GLY A 163 -8.06 -12.52 24.10
CA GLY A 163 -7.39 -13.72 24.59
C GLY A 163 -7.10 -14.75 23.50
N VAL A 164 -6.58 -14.30 22.34
CA VAL A 164 -6.07 -15.22 21.30
C VAL A 164 -4.91 -16.07 21.82
N TYR A 165 -4.16 -15.52 22.78
CA TYR A 165 -3.26 -16.22 23.68
C TYR A 165 -3.56 -15.77 25.11
N PRO A 166 -3.10 -16.48 26.16
CA PRO A 166 -3.27 -16.05 27.54
C PRO A 166 -2.80 -14.60 27.78
N GLY A 167 -3.75 -13.70 28.01
CA GLY A 167 -3.48 -12.27 28.24
C GLY A 167 -3.07 -11.48 27.00
N ILE A 168 -3.32 -11.98 25.78
CA ILE A 168 -3.00 -11.28 24.53
C ILE A 168 -4.23 -11.21 23.63
N ASP A 169 -4.59 -10.00 23.25
CA ASP A 169 -5.63 -9.75 22.26
C ASP A 169 -5.03 -9.54 20.87
N TRP A 170 -5.78 -9.89 19.85
CA TRP A 170 -5.46 -9.56 18.45
C TRP A 170 -6.51 -8.59 17.92
N VAL A 171 -6.07 -7.38 17.56
CA VAL A 171 -6.93 -6.30 17.12
C VAL A 171 -6.66 -6.05 15.66
N ILE A 172 -7.69 -6.05 14.82
CA ILE A 172 -7.58 -5.86 13.37
C ILE A 172 -8.48 -4.69 13.01
N PHE A 173 -7.96 -3.71 12.29
CA PHE A 173 -8.69 -2.49 11.98
C PHE A 173 -8.29 -1.90 10.63
N ILE A 174 -9.13 -1.02 10.12
CA ILE A 174 -8.82 -0.25 8.91
C ILE A 174 -8.26 1.11 9.34
N GLN A 175 -7.09 1.45 8.84
CA GLN A 175 -6.48 2.76 9.00
C GLN A 175 -6.09 3.29 7.62
N ASN A 176 -6.55 4.49 7.27
CA ASN A 176 -6.28 5.12 5.98
C ASN A 176 -6.62 4.21 4.78
N GLY A 177 -7.67 3.39 4.90
CA GLY A 177 -8.10 2.45 3.86
C GLY A 177 -7.27 1.16 3.75
N GLN A 178 -6.30 0.95 4.63
CA GLN A 178 -5.46 -0.25 4.68
C GLN A 178 -5.74 -1.08 5.95
N VAL A 179 -5.51 -2.39 5.90
CA VAL A 179 -5.79 -3.32 7.02
C VAL A 179 -4.62 -3.41 7.98
N LYS A 180 -4.71 -2.79 9.14
CA LYS A 180 -3.70 -2.90 10.21
C LYS A 180 -4.10 -3.95 11.24
N TYR A 181 -3.12 -4.41 12.01
CA TYR A 181 -3.39 -5.26 13.16
C TYR A 181 -2.36 -5.03 14.27
N ASP A 182 -2.81 -5.16 15.51
CA ASP A 182 -1.98 -5.06 16.71
C ASP A 182 -2.12 -6.33 17.55
N PHE A 183 -1.06 -6.68 18.29
CA PHE A 183 -1.17 -7.53 19.46
C PHE A 183 -1.10 -6.68 20.73
N GLU A 184 -2.17 -6.72 21.51
CA GLU A 184 -2.23 -6.05 22.79
C GLU A 184 -1.91 -7.06 23.91
N VAL A 185 -0.69 -6.98 24.43
CA VAL A 185 -0.14 -7.86 25.45
C VAL A 185 -0.43 -7.22 26.81
N GLN A 186 -1.31 -7.83 27.61
CA GLN A 186 -1.64 -7.35 28.94
C GLN A 186 -0.46 -7.52 29.91
N ALA A 187 -0.51 -6.80 31.04
CA ALA A 187 0.50 -6.92 32.09
C ALA A 187 0.71 -8.40 32.50
N GLY A 188 1.96 -8.84 32.49
CA GLY A 188 2.37 -10.21 32.83
C GLY A 188 2.20 -11.25 31.72
N ALA A 189 1.59 -10.92 30.58
CA ALA A 189 1.45 -11.85 29.46
C ALA A 189 2.77 -12.06 28.71
N ASP A 190 2.93 -13.23 28.09
CA ASP A 190 4.15 -13.62 27.40
C ASP A 190 4.07 -13.39 25.88
N PRO A 191 4.71 -12.34 25.34
CA PRO A 191 4.66 -12.05 23.90
C PRO A 191 5.35 -13.13 23.04
N SER A 192 6.18 -14.00 23.61
CA SER A 192 6.86 -15.06 22.86
C SER A 192 5.90 -16.14 22.33
N LEU A 193 4.65 -16.17 22.84
CA LEU A 193 3.59 -17.02 22.34
C LEU A 193 3.14 -16.64 20.91
N ILE A 194 3.33 -15.37 20.52
CA ILE A 194 2.89 -14.85 19.23
C ILE A 194 3.84 -15.34 18.14
N ARG A 195 3.41 -16.37 17.39
CA ARG A 195 4.15 -16.95 16.27
C ARG A 195 3.26 -17.04 15.04
N MET A 196 3.71 -16.43 13.96
CA MET A 196 3.01 -16.40 12.67
C MET A 196 3.75 -17.29 11.67
N GLN A 197 3.09 -18.33 11.15
CA GLN A 197 3.63 -19.23 10.14
C GLN A 197 3.08 -18.86 8.75
N TYR A 198 3.98 -18.65 7.79
CA TYR A 198 3.61 -18.38 6.42
C TYR A 198 3.62 -19.67 5.58
N ASP A 199 2.46 -20.03 5.02
CA ASP A 199 2.21 -21.24 4.23
C ASP A 199 1.50 -20.92 2.90
N GLY A 200 1.12 -21.96 2.15
CA GLY A 200 0.60 -21.84 0.79
C GLY A 200 1.72 -21.53 -0.20
N ASP A 201 1.51 -20.55 -1.06
CA ASP A 201 2.47 -20.06 -2.05
C ASP A 201 3.49 -19.07 -1.47
N ALA A 202 3.44 -18.81 -0.16
CA ALA A 202 4.29 -17.84 0.51
C ALA A 202 5.77 -18.19 0.42
N ARG A 203 6.58 -17.19 0.09
CA ARG A 203 8.04 -17.22 0.10
C ARG A 203 8.54 -16.11 1.01
N LEU A 204 8.90 -16.48 2.23
CA LEU A 204 9.43 -15.54 3.21
C LEU A 204 10.83 -15.09 2.78
N ALA A 205 10.95 -13.85 2.29
CA ALA A 205 12.20 -13.31 1.77
C ALA A 205 13.13 -12.78 2.88
N GLY A 206 12.60 -12.61 4.09
CA GLY A 206 13.35 -12.17 5.26
C GLY A 206 13.11 -10.70 5.59
N LEU A 207 14.11 -10.07 6.21
CA LEU A 207 14.14 -8.64 6.51
C LEU A 207 15.06 -7.93 5.51
N ASN A 208 14.62 -6.79 4.99
CA ASN A 208 15.49 -5.92 4.19
C ASN A 208 16.42 -5.06 5.07
N ASN A 209 17.21 -4.18 4.45
CA ASN A 209 18.08 -3.20 5.11
C ASN A 209 17.36 -2.27 6.11
N MET A 210 16.06 -2.03 5.95
CA MET A 210 15.22 -1.25 6.87
C MET A 210 14.59 -2.07 7.99
N GLN A 211 14.86 -3.37 8.07
CA GLN A 211 14.19 -4.29 9.00
C GLN A 211 12.69 -4.47 8.71
N MET A 212 12.26 -4.26 7.45
CA MET A 212 10.90 -4.56 7.01
C MET A 212 10.78 -6.01 6.56
N LEU A 213 9.67 -6.64 6.91
CA LEU A 213 9.36 -8.03 6.56
C LEU A 213 8.82 -8.12 5.13
N GLN A 214 9.38 -9.03 4.34
CA GLN A 214 8.98 -9.26 2.95
C GLN A 214 8.51 -10.71 2.75
N ILE A 215 7.28 -10.86 2.24
CA ILE A 215 6.69 -12.16 1.88
C ILE A 215 6.26 -12.12 0.41
N ASN A 216 6.88 -12.94 -0.42
CA ASN A 216 6.61 -12.97 -1.86
C ASN A 216 5.72 -14.14 -2.25
N ASN A 217 5.02 -14.03 -3.37
CA ASN A 217 4.34 -15.13 -4.05
C ASN A 217 4.44 -14.95 -5.57
N ALA A 218 3.77 -15.80 -6.35
CA ALA A 218 3.87 -15.77 -7.82
C ALA A 218 3.19 -14.56 -8.48
N LEU A 219 2.29 -13.88 -7.78
CA LEU A 219 1.45 -12.78 -8.29
C LEU A 219 1.66 -11.45 -7.53
N GLY A 220 2.54 -11.40 -6.53
CA GLY A 220 2.80 -10.18 -5.78
C GLY A 220 3.61 -10.39 -4.51
N GLU A 221 3.63 -9.36 -3.67
CA GLU A 221 4.35 -9.30 -2.41
C GLU A 221 3.49 -8.72 -1.30
N ILE A 222 3.77 -9.13 -0.06
CA ILE A 222 3.27 -8.55 1.18
C ILE A 222 4.47 -7.93 1.88
N LYS A 223 4.34 -6.66 2.27
CA LYS A 223 5.36 -5.91 3.01
C LYS A 223 4.79 -5.47 4.35
N GLU A 224 5.45 -5.85 5.44
CA GLU A 224 5.22 -5.23 6.74
C GLU A 224 6.41 -4.35 7.07
N GLY A 225 6.16 -3.13 7.56
CA GLY A 225 7.21 -2.19 7.89
C GLY A 225 8.04 -2.63 9.10
N LYS A 226 9.02 -1.82 9.50
CA LYS A 226 9.83 -2.10 10.68
C LYS A 226 8.93 -2.26 11.90
N LEU A 227 9.10 -3.34 12.66
CA LEU A 227 8.25 -3.64 13.81
C LEU A 227 8.28 -2.50 14.84
N LEU A 228 7.09 -2.06 15.26
CA LEU A 228 6.91 -0.99 16.22
C LEU A 228 6.24 -1.52 17.49
N CYS A 229 6.75 -1.11 18.65
CA CYS A 229 6.15 -1.49 19.93
C CYS A 229 6.03 -0.27 20.84
N TYR A 230 4.98 -0.27 21.68
CA TYR A 230 4.67 0.84 22.58
C TYR A 230 4.22 0.35 23.96
N ASP A 231 4.57 1.10 25.00
CA ASP A 231 4.05 0.90 26.35
C ASP A 231 2.66 1.56 26.55
N THR A 232 2.12 1.49 27.78
CA THR A 232 0.84 2.13 28.14
C THR A 232 0.81 3.64 27.96
N HIS A 233 1.98 4.28 27.94
CA HIS A 233 2.15 5.72 27.81
C HIS A 233 2.46 6.14 26.37
N SER A 234 2.39 5.22 25.41
CA SER A 234 2.75 5.42 24.00
C SER A 234 4.25 5.71 23.77
N ASN A 235 5.12 5.39 24.72
CA ASN A 235 6.56 5.47 24.51
C ASN A 235 7.03 4.30 23.65
N ARG A 236 8.05 4.54 22.83
CA ARG A 236 8.69 3.50 22.01
C ARG A 236 9.36 2.44 22.88
N VAL A 237 9.05 1.18 22.60
CA VAL A 237 9.75 0.00 23.10
C VAL A 237 10.57 -0.61 21.97
N ALA A 238 11.82 -0.96 22.24
CA ALA A 238 12.67 -1.62 21.26
C ALA A 238 12.12 -3.01 20.92
N CYS A 239 11.89 -3.26 19.63
CA CYS A 239 11.46 -4.58 19.18
C CYS A 239 11.91 -4.89 17.75
N THR A 240 11.94 -6.18 17.43
CA THR A 240 12.35 -6.68 16.10
C THR A 240 11.59 -7.96 15.73
N TYR A 241 11.57 -8.28 14.44
CA TYR A 241 11.13 -9.58 13.96
C TYR A 241 12.24 -10.62 14.18
N LYS A 242 11.84 -11.83 14.56
CA LYS A 242 12.69 -13.03 14.51
C LYS A 242 12.12 -14.00 13.50
N ILE A 243 12.95 -14.43 12.55
CA ILE A 243 12.55 -15.33 11.46
C ILE A 243 13.27 -16.68 11.62
N GLU A 244 12.49 -17.77 11.68
CA GLU A 244 13.00 -19.14 11.77
C GLU A 244 12.24 -20.03 10.79
N GLY A 245 12.87 -20.34 9.65
CA GLY A 245 12.24 -21.08 8.56
C GLY A 245 11.05 -20.32 7.98
N LYS A 246 9.84 -20.84 8.19
CA LYS A 246 8.57 -20.22 7.75
C LYS A 246 7.88 -19.40 8.85
N GLN A 247 8.46 -19.33 10.04
CA GLN A 247 7.84 -18.69 11.20
C GLN A 247 8.45 -17.32 11.45
N VAL A 248 7.58 -16.36 11.75
CA VAL A 248 7.91 -15.01 12.21
C VAL A 248 7.41 -14.86 13.63
N SER A 249 8.28 -14.39 14.52
CA SER A 249 7.96 -14.05 15.91
C SER A 249 8.32 -12.59 16.19
N PHE A 250 7.72 -12.02 17.23
CA PHE A 250 7.87 -10.61 17.60
C PHE A 250 8.67 -10.52 18.90
N VAL A 251 9.79 -9.81 18.89
CA VAL A 251 10.75 -9.79 20.02
C VAL A 251 10.85 -8.38 20.61
N PRO A 252 9.96 -8.01 21.54
CA PRO A 252 10.10 -6.79 22.33
C PRO A 252 11.17 -6.94 23.41
N SER A 253 11.85 -5.85 23.74
CA SER A 253 12.95 -5.81 24.71
C SER A 253 12.92 -4.53 25.54
N GLY A 254 13.34 -4.63 26.80
CA GLY A 254 13.45 -3.46 27.70
C GLY A 254 12.13 -2.85 28.18
N TYR A 255 11.00 -3.55 28.04
CA TYR A 255 9.69 -3.06 28.48
C TYR A 255 9.35 -3.47 29.92
N ASN A 256 8.48 -2.69 30.57
CA ASN A 256 7.93 -3.02 31.88
C ASN A 256 6.88 -4.13 31.75
N LYS A 257 7.18 -5.33 32.26
CA LYS A 257 6.27 -6.49 32.20
C LYS A 257 5.01 -6.33 33.07
N HIS A 258 4.95 -5.33 33.93
CA HIS A 258 3.77 -5.02 34.74
C HIS A 258 2.81 -4.03 34.06
N GLU A 259 3.14 -3.60 32.85
CA GLU A 259 2.31 -2.72 32.03
C GLU A 259 1.89 -3.42 30.74
N LYS A 260 0.87 -2.86 30.09
CA LYS A 260 0.46 -3.31 28.75
C LYS A 260 1.55 -2.95 27.74
N LEU A 261 1.78 -3.86 26.80
CA LEU A 261 2.61 -3.65 25.61
C LEU A 261 1.74 -3.79 24.36
N VAL A 262 1.88 -2.88 23.41
CA VAL A 262 1.29 -2.99 22.08
C VAL A 262 2.39 -3.32 21.08
N ILE A 263 2.20 -4.39 20.31
CA ILE A 263 3.04 -4.75 19.17
C ILE A 263 2.25 -4.42 17.91
N ASP A 264 2.73 -3.45 17.14
CA ASP A 264 2.09 -2.90 15.93
C ASP A 264 3.02 -3.09 14.72
N PRO A 265 2.80 -4.10 13.88
CA PRO A 265 3.40 -4.18 12.54
C PRO A 265 2.83 -3.08 11.63
N PRO A 266 3.61 -2.03 11.27
CA PRO A 266 3.06 -0.95 10.48
C PRO A 266 2.88 -1.34 9.02
N ILE A 267 1.85 -0.78 8.39
CA ILE A 267 1.67 -0.78 6.94
C ILE A 267 2.05 0.59 6.45
N ALA A 268 3.02 0.62 5.55
CA ALA A 268 3.72 1.81 5.12
C ALA A 268 4.51 2.52 6.24
N TRP A 269 5.62 3.09 5.80
CA TRP A 269 6.56 3.83 6.59
C TRP A 269 6.04 5.25 6.78
N SER A 270 6.40 5.84 7.91
CA SER A 270 6.42 7.28 8.08
C SER A 270 7.75 7.62 8.75
N THR A 271 8.34 8.73 8.33
CA THR A 271 9.56 9.25 8.92
C THR A 271 9.41 10.76 9.08
N TYR A 272 10.16 11.32 10.03
CA TYR A 272 10.45 12.74 10.02
C TYR A 272 11.73 12.96 9.21
N MET A 273 11.86 14.16 8.63
CA MET A 273 13.05 14.61 7.93
C MET A 273 13.27 16.07 8.30
N GLY A 274 14.43 16.37 8.87
CA GLY A 274 14.74 17.70 9.39
C GLY A 274 16.01 17.71 10.23
N GLY A 275 16.47 18.91 10.56
CA GLY A 275 17.62 19.13 11.45
C GLY A 275 17.18 19.65 12.81
N THR A 276 18.01 20.47 13.42
CA THR A 276 17.79 21.07 14.74
C THR A 276 16.86 22.29 14.75
N ALA A 277 16.53 22.84 13.58
CA ALA A 277 15.69 24.02 13.41
C ALA A 277 14.42 23.71 12.58
N ASP A 278 13.85 24.72 11.92
CA ASP A 278 12.57 24.58 11.22
C ASP A 278 12.73 24.11 9.77
N GLU A 279 11.86 23.19 9.36
CA GLU A 279 11.67 22.73 7.99
C GLU A 279 10.25 22.95 7.50
N SER A 280 10.10 23.19 6.20
CA SER A 280 8.79 23.15 5.54
C SER A 280 8.91 22.45 4.20
N ALA A 281 8.23 21.32 4.05
CA ALA A 281 8.05 20.65 2.77
C ALA A 281 6.93 21.35 1.99
N LEU A 282 7.25 21.85 0.79
CA LEU A 282 6.35 22.67 -0.01
C LEU A 282 5.78 21.92 -1.22
N THR A 283 6.49 20.89 -1.69
CA THR A 283 6.11 20.12 -2.88
C THR A 283 6.58 18.68 -2.79
N LEU A 284 5.88 17.79 -3.51
CA LEU A 284 6.25 16.41 -3.68
C LEU A 284 5.92 15.89 -5.08
N THR A 285 6.69 14.92 -5.55
CA THR A 285 6.43 14.20 -6.80
C THR A 285 7.01 12.78 -6.72
N HIS A 286 6.85 11.96 -7.77
CA HIS A 286 7.39 10.61 -7.83
C HIS A 286 7.92 10.24 -9.22
N ASP A 287 8.82 9.26 -9.27
CA ASP A 287 9.24 8.60 -10.53
C ASP A 287 8.42 7.33 -10.82
N ALA A 288 8.67 6.70 -11.97
CA ALA A 288 7.94 5.51 -12.41
C ALA A 288 8.18 4.29 -11.50
N GLU A 289 9.31 4.26 -10.79
CA GLU A 289 9.68 3.26 -9.80
C GLU A 289 9.02 3.51 -8.44
N GLY A 290 8.31 4.63 -8.28
CA GLY A 290 7.63 5.03 -7.06
C GLY A 290 8.53 5.65 -6.00
N ASN A 291 9.77 6.03 -6.36
CA ASN A 291 10.57 6.87 -5.46
C ASN A 291 9.92 8.24 -5.34
N ILE A 292 9.98 8.81 -4.14
CA ILE A 292 9.32 10.05 -3.79
C ILE A 292 10.37 11.16 -3.73
N TYR A 293 10.08 12.30 -4.35
CA TYR A 293 10.93 13.48 -4.30
C TYR A 293 10.20 14.57 -3.54
N VAL A 294 10.87 15.18 -2.58
CA VAL A 294 10.30 16.22 -1.72
C VAL A 294 11.15 17.48 -1.87
N GLY A 295 10.51 18.62 -2.07
CA GLY A 295 11.14 19.93 -2.15
C GLY A 295 10.58 20.87 -1.10
N GLY A 296 11.41 21.76 -0.58
CA GLY A 296 10.98 22.73 0.42
C GLY A 296 12.07 23.69 0.83
N GLN A 297 11.99 24.13 2.09
CA GLN A 297 12.91 25.05 2.74
C GLN A 297 13.35 24.50 4.12
N THR A 298 14.57 24.82 4.53
CA THR A 298 15.13 24.48 5.85
C THR A 298 15.93 25.65 6.41
N THR A 299 15.80 25.89 7.71
CA THR A 299 16.68 26.80 8.47
C THR A 299 17.75 26.02 9.26
N SER A 300 17.73 24.69 9.16
CA SER A 300 18.67 23.82 9.87
C SER A 300 20.05 23.83 9.20
N THR A 301 21.07 24.01 10.03
CA THR A 301 22.48 23.88 9.62
C THR A 301 22.95 22.42 9.51
N ASP A 302 22.15 21.51 10.05
CA ASP A 302 22.41 20.07 10.17
C ASP A 302 21.30 19.21 9.54
N PHE A 303 20.60 19.74 8.53
CA PHE A 303 19.64 18.97 7.74
C PHE A 303 20.33 17.73 7.15
N PRO A 304 19.69 16.56 7.20
CA PRO A 304 20.33 15.31 6.81
C PRO A 304 20.57 15.34 5.30
N ALA A 305 21.82 15.57 4.89
CA ALA A 305 22.29 15.59 3.51
C ALA A 305 23.22 14.40 3.25
N SER A 306 22.99 13.61 2.18
CA SER A 306 23.89 12.54 1.75
C SER A 306 24.43 12.80 0.33
N GLY A 307 25.72 12.52 0.12
CA GLY A 307 26.58 13.21 -0.85
C GLY A 307 26.16 13.19 -2.33
N GLY A 308 26.37 14.33 -3.00
CA GLY A 308 26.17 14.49 -4.45
C GLY A 308 25.87 15.92 -4.92
N ALA A 309 25.52 16.84 -4.03
CA ALA A 309 25.40 18.26 -4.31
C ALA A 309 25.85 19.13 -3.11
N TYR A 310 26.81 20.01 -3.42
CA TYR A 310 27.34 21.17 -2.68
C TYR A 310 26.23 21.92 -1.88
N LEU A 311 26.29 22.36 -0.61
CA LEU A 311 27.30 22.71 0.40
C LEU A 311 26.65 22.68 1.81
N THR A 312 27.42 22.92 2.87
CA THR A 312 26.93 23.37 4.20
C THR A 312 26.09 24.64 4.07
N ASN A 313 25.04 24.75 4.90
CA ASN A 313 24.13 25.90 5.03
C ASN A 313 24.80 27.24 4.62
N ALA A 314 24.25 27.86 3.58
CA ALA A 314 24.87 29.01 2.90
C ALA A 314 24.22 30.34 3.27
N GLY A 315 23.03 30.33 3.90
CA GLY A 315 22.20 31.51 4.13
C GLY A 315 21.27 31.39 5.34
N GLN A 316 20.30 32.30 5.45
CA GLN A 316 19.34 32.28 6.58
C GLN A 316 18.31 31.15 6.47
N GLN A 317 18.00 30.75 5.24
CA GLN A 317 17.09 29.68 4.93
C GLN A 317 17.45 29.15 3.54
N ASP A 318 17.75 27.86 3.45
CA ASP A 318 18.09 27.22 2.18
C ASP A 318 16.90 26.42 1.64
N GLY A 319 16.79 26.32 0.32
CA GLY A 319 15.95 25.32 -0.30
C GLY A 319 16.52 23.92 -0.07
N PHE A 320 15.67 22.90 -0.08
CA PHE A 320 16.14 21.52 -0.10
C PHE A 320 15.43 20.69 -1.17
N LEU A 321 16.11 19.64 -1.61
CA LEU A 321 15.55 18.56 -2.42
C LEU A 321 15.97 17.22 -1.81
N ALA A 322 15.02 16.31 -1.65
CA ALA A 322 15.23 14.98 -1.09
C ALA A 322 14.59 13.91 -1.95
N LYS A 323 15.22 12.74 -2.00
CA LYS A 323 14.67 11.54 -2.64
C LYS A 323 14.55 10.43 -1.60
N PHE A 324 13.37 9.83 -1.54
CA PHE A 324 13.06 8.62 -0.78
C PHE A 324 12.74 7.48 -1.73
N ASN A 325 13.05 6.25 -1.35
CA ASN A 325 12.43 5.11 -2.02
C ASN A 325 10.96 4.95 -1.58
N ASN A 326 10.21 4.07 -2.25
CA ASN A 326 8.82 3.75 -1.88
C ASN A 326 8.69 3.01 -0.52
N LEU A 327 9.79 2.87 0.22
CA LEU A 327 9.91 2.20 1.50
C LEU A 327 10.35 3.16 2.64
N GLY A 328 10.56 4.45 2.34
CA GLY A 328 10.82 5.48 3.33
C GLY A 328 12.26 5.72 3.69
N GLU A 329 13.20 5.08 2.99
CA GLU A 329 14.60 5.41 3.11
C GLU A 329 14.90 6.64 2.30
N MET A 330 15.51 7.63 2.93
CA MET A 330 16.12 8.74 2.22
C MET A 330 17.33 8.20 1.44
N LEU A 331 17.22 8.19 0.12
CA LEU A 331 18.30 7.77 -0.78
C LEU A 331 19.35 8.87 -0.87
N TRP A 332 18.90 10.11 -1.03
CA TRP A 332 19.74 11.29 -1.02
C TRP A 332 18.95 12.55 -0.70
N SER A 333 19.69 13.60 -0.35
CA SER A 333 19.14 14.94 -0.09
C SER A 333 20.23 15.99 -0.25
N THR A 334 19.84 17.20 -0.63
CA THR A 334 20.75 18.32 -0.85
C THR A 334 20.13 19.65 -0.44
N TYR A 335 21.00 20.57 -0.05
CA TYR A 335 20.72 21.99 0.05
C TYR A 335 20.77 22.67 -1.33
N ILE A 336 20.02 23.76 -1.45
CA ILE A 336 19.90 24.59 -2.64
C ILE A 336 19.81 26.04 -2.15
N GLY A 337 20.91 26.78 -2.20
CA GLY A 337 20.92 28.15 -1.68
C GLY A 337 22.21 28.92 -1.92
N GLY A 338 22.12 30.22 -1.63
CA GLY A 338 23.23 31.17 -1.55
C GLY A 338 23.21 31.88 -0.19
N SER A 339 23.69 33.11 -0.11
CA SER A 339 23.76 33.89 1.15
C SER A 339 22.40 34.33 1.75
N GLY A 340 21.32 34.20 1.00
CA GLY A 340 20.00 34.75 1.25
C GLY A 340 18.97 33.72 1.74
N ILE A 341 17.74 33.86 1.22
CA ILE A 341 16.60 32.98 1.49
C ILE A 341 16.20 32.28 0.21
N GLU A 342 16.14 30.95 0.26
CA GLU A 342 15.74 30.11 -0.86
C GLU A 342 14.57 29.17 -0.53
N ASN A 343 13.79 28.89 -1.58
CA ASN A 343 12.68 27.95 -1.55
C ASN A 343 12.68 27.08 -2.79
N VAL A 344 12.33 25.81 -2.64
CA VAL A 344 11.87 24.95 -3.74
C VAL A 344 10.35 24.86 -3.67
N ASN A 345 9.66 25.46 -4.65
CA ASN A 345 8.20 25.63 -4.64
C ASN A 345 7.45 24.55 -5.41
N ASP A 346 8.01 24.01 -6.51
CA ASP A 346 7.44 22.87 -7.22
C ASP A 346 8.51 21.97 -7.86
N LEU A 347 8.17 20.70 -8.05
CA LEU A 347 9.01 19.66 -8.65
C LEU A 347 8.26 18.88 -9.74
N LYS A 348 9.00 18.43 -10.76
CA LYS A 348 8.56 17.44 -11.74
C LYS A 348 9.69 16.49 -12.10
N VAL A 349 9.41 15.18 -12.09
CA VAL A 349 10.32 14.18 -12.64
C VAL A 349 10.05 14.02 -14.13
N LEU A 350 11.11 14.11 -14.93
CA LEU A 350 11.09 13.88 -16.37
C LEU A 350 11.15 12.38 -16.68
N PRO A 351 10.69 11.93 -17.86
CA PRO A 351 10.74 10.51 -18.24
C PRO A 351 12.13 9.87 -18.24
N ASN A 352 13.19 10.67 -18.29
CA ASN A 352 14.58 10.21 -18.20
C ASN A 352 15.12 10.15 -16.75
N GLY A 353 14.29 10.44 -15.75
CA GLY A 353 14.65 10.44 -14.33
C GLY A 353 15.22 11.75 -13.79
N ASP A 354 15.46 12.75 -14.65
CA ASP A 354 15.90 14.07 -14.18
C ASP A 354 14.76 14.80 -13.45
N ILE A 355 15.13 15.71 -12.56
CA ILE A 355 14.19 16.53 -11.80
C ILE A 355 14.26 17.96 -12.32
N LEU A 356 13.11 18.53 -12.70
CA LEU A 356 12.94 19.98 -12.83
C LEU A 356 12.37 20.52 -11.53
N ALA A 357 12.97 21.60 -11.03
CA ALA A 357 12.56 22.30 -9.83
C ALA A 357 12.40 23.78 -10.12
N ILE A 358 11.35 24.40 -9.58
CA ILE A 358 11.20 25.86 -9.59
C ILE A 358 11.17 26.37 -8.15
N GLY A 359 11.76 27.53 -7.95
CA GLY A 359 11.94 28.13 -6.65
C GLY A 359 12.07 29.63 -6.70
N SER A 360 12.41 30.19 -5.55
CA SER A 360 12.77 31.60 -5.41
C SER A 360 14.10 31.72 -4.66
N SER A 361 14.91 32.71 -5.02
CA SER A 361 16.14 33.06 -4.32
C SER A 361 16.22 34.56 -4.05
N GLY A 362 16.59 34.92 -2.82
CA GLY A 362 16.97 36.29 -2.45
C GLY A 362 18.49 36.51 -2.48
N SER A 363 19.27 35.55 -2.97
CA SER A 363 20.73 35.57 -2.91
C SER A 363 21.33 36.24 -4.13
N SER A 364 22.23 37.22 -3.94
CA SER A 364 23.02 37.77 -5.06
C SER A 364 24.08 36.80 -5.60
N ASP A 365 24.36 35.73 -4.86
CA ASP A 365 25.37 34.71 -5.10
C ASP A 365 24.74 33.32 -5.31
N PHE A 366 23.46 33.26 -5.73
CA PHE A 366 22.80 31.99 -6.00
C PHE A 366 23.65 31.17 -6.98
N PRO A 367 24.01 29.93 -6.65
CA PRO A 367 24.97 29.19 -7.43
C PRO A 367 24.34 28.83 -8.80
N VAL A 368 24.79 29.48 -9.87
CA VAL A 368 24.50 29.02 -11.25
C VAL A 368 25.51 27.97 -11.64
N PHE A 369 25.07 26.84 -12.19
CA PHE A 369 26.03 25.87 -12.73
C PHE A 369 26.63 26.42 -14.03
N ALA A 370 27.91 26.77 -14.01
CA ALA A 370 28.63 27.48 -15.07
C ALA A 370 29.09 26.59 -16.26
N GLY A 371 28.49 25.41 -16.46
CA GLY A 371 28.93 24.43 -17.48
C GLY A 371 28.16 24.44 -18.80
N THR A 372 27.08 25.21 -18.91
CA THR A 372 26.32 25.30 -20.17
C THR A 372 26.04 26.75 -20.51
N THR A 373 26.50 27.18 -21.70
CA THR A 373 26.24 28.50 -22.29
C THR A 373 24.78 28.69 -22.75
N MET A 374 23.84 27.84 -22.30
CA MET A 374 22.47 27.78 -22.83
C MET A 374 21.35 27.97 -21.79
N ALA A 375 21.65 28.03 -20.50
CA ALA A 375 20.62 28.40 -19.50
C ALA A 375 20.39 29.92 -19.56
N TYR A 376 19.12 30.34 -19.46
CA TYR A 376 18.79 31.75 -19.31
C TYR A 376 19.47 32.28 -18.03
N ASN A 377 20.27 33.33 -18.17
CA ASN A 377 20.95 34.00 -17.07
C ASN A 377 20.64 35.49 -17.15
N GLN A 378 20.11 36.05 -16.06
CA GLN A 378 19.87 37.47 -15.98
C GLN A 378 21.12 38.14 -15.41
N ALA A 379 21.98 38.66 -16.29
CA ALA A 379 23.25 39.27 -15.90
C ALA A 379 23.13 40.53 -15.02
N THR A 380 21.92 41.10 -14.89
CA THR A 380 21.65 42.31 -14.12
C THR A 380 20.50 42.08 -13.14
N TYR A 381 20.79 42.21 -11.84
CA TYR A 381 19.79 42.13 -10.77
C TYR A 381 18.59 43.05 -11.06
N GLY A 382 17.39 42.47 -11.11
CA GLY A 382 16.15 43.19 -11.46
C GLY A 382 15.56 44.05 -10.34
N GLY A 383 16.10 43.94 -9.11
CA GLY A 383 15.50 44.50 -7.90
C GLY A 383 14.47 43.56 -7.25
N GLY A 384 13.98 43.90 -6.06
CA GLY A 384 13.02 43.08 -5.30
C GLY A 384 13.63 42.39 -4.07
N ASN A 385 12.87 41.51 -3.42
CA ASN A 385 13.31 40.71 -2.27
C ASN A 385 13.73 39.29 -2.67
N THR A 386 13.14 38.75 -3.74
CA THR A 386 13.44 37.42 -4.29
C THR A 386 13.19 37.41 -5.80
N ASP A 387 14.01 36.63 -6.52
CA ASP A 387 13.86 36.31 -7.93
C ASP A 387 13.49 34.84 -8.12
N ALA A 388 12.88 34.50 -9.26
CA ALA A 388 12.51 33.12 -9.58
C ALA A 388 13.71 32.34 -10.15
N VAL A 389 13.85 31.09 -9.74
CA VAL A 389 14.93 30.19 -10.20
C VAL A 389 14.32 28.92 -10.76
N LEU A 390 14.71 28.55 -11.99
CA LEU A 390 14.45 27.23 -12.56
C LEU A 390 15.73 26.39 -12.50
N MET A 391 15.62 25.17 -12.02
CA MET A 391 16.75 24.27 -11.80
C MET A 391 16.47 22.91 -12.42
N ARG A 392 17.53 22.24 -12.86
CA ARG A 392 17.50 20.83 -13.28
C ARG A 392 18.52 20.03 -12.50
N PHE A 393 18.11 18.89 -11.97
CA PHE A 393 18.95 17.93 -11.26
C PHE A 393 18.90 16.57 -11.98
N SER A 394 19.99 15.82 -11.86
CA SER A 394 20.02 14.41 -12.24
C SER A 394 19.24 13.56 -11.24
N ALA A 395 18.87 12.34 -11.63
CA ALA A 395 18.25 11.35 -10.75
C ALA A 395 19.07 11.04 -9.46
N GLY A 396 20.38 11.31 -9.49
CA GLY A 396 21.31 11.14 -8.37
C GLY A 396 21.48 12.38 -7.49
N GLY A 397 20.68 13.43 -7.69
CA GLY A 397 20.71 14.63 -6.85
C GLY A 397 21.77 15.67 -7.24
N THR A 398 22.62 15.40 -8.23
CA THR A 398 23.56 16.40 -8.75
C THR A 398 22.84 17.43 -9.60
N ARG A 399 23.02 18.72 -9.30
CA ARG A 399 22.49 19.83 -10.11
C ARG A 399 23.18 19.89 -11.47
N LEU A 400 22.39 19.86 -12.53
CA LEU A 400 22.85 19.96 -13.93
C LEU A 400 22.90 21.40 -14.42
N TRP A 401 21.88 22.22 -14.11
CA TRP A 401 21.89 23.66 -14.38
C TRP A 401 20.86 24.40 -13.53
N ALA A 402 21.00 25.73 -13.45
CA ALA A 402 20.01 26.63 -12.88
C ALA A 402 19.96 27.94 -13.67
N THR A 403 18.78 28.56 -13.77
CA THR A 403 18.61 29.93 -14.24
C THR A 403 18.73 30.85 -13.06
N PHE A 404 19.59 31.85 -13.17
CA PHE A 404 19.65 32.98 -12.25
C PHE A 404 20.13 34.17 -13.06
#